data_AF-A0A1M7YSZ2-F1
#
_entry.id   AF-A0A1M7YSZ2-F1
#
_cell.length_a   1.000
_cell.length_b   1.000
_cell.length_c   1.000
_cell.angle_alpha   90.00
_cell.angle_beta   90.00
_cell.angle_gamma   90.00
#
_symmetry.space_group_name_H-M   'P 1'
#
loop_
_entity.id
_entity.type
_entity.pdbx_description
1 polymer ?
#
loop_
_entity_poly.entity_id
_entity_poly.type
_entity_poly.pdbx_seq_one_letter_code
_entity_poly.pdbx_strand_id
1 'polypeptide(L)' 'MPATITYDPVLSQKAREYLIQLEDHLSEMNKNNQNTRDVLLYLNKLITVHASIGEVTTLKVEVPE' A
#
# COMPACT_ATOMS: atom_id res chain seq x y z
N MET A 1 -3.82 -6.21 -20.06
CA MET A 1 -3.48 -5.16 -19.06
C MET A 1 -3.42 -5.82 -17.69
N PRO A 2 -2.48 -5.42 -16.80
CA PRO A 2 -2.48 -5.91 -15.42
C PRO A 2 -3.79 -5.52 -14.73
N ALA A 3 -4.34 -6.44 -13.93
CA ALA A 3 -5.56 -6.17 -13.16
C ALA A 3 -5.23 -5.19 -12.03
N THR A 4 -6.05 -4.15 -11.88
CA THR A 4 -5.96 -3.16 -10.80
C THR A 4 -7.25 -3.17 -9.99
N ILE A 5 -7.14 -2.87 -8.71
CA ILE A 5 -8.28 -2.65 -7.82
C ILE A 5 -8.44 -1.15 -7.56
N THR A 6 -9.67 -0.69 -7.36
CA THR A 6 -9.95 0.70 -6.94
C THR A 6 -9.38 0.94 -5.54
N TYR A 7 -9.04 2.19 -5.23
CA TYR A 7 -8.65 2.57 -3.88
C TYR A 7 -9.79 2.30 -2.90
N ASP A 8 -9.49 1.53 -1.87
CA ASP A 8 -10.36 1.30 -0.72
C ASP A 8 -9.55 1.55 0.57
N PRO A 9 -9.93 2.53 1.41
CA PRO A 9 -9.18 2.86 2.62
C PRO A 9 -9.06 1.70 3.61
N VAL A 10 -10.11 0.88 3.75
CA VAL A 10 -10.16 -0.24 4.71
C VAL A 10 -9.21 -1.35 4.25
N LEU A 11 -9.24 -1.69 2.98
CA LEU A 11 -8.36 -2.65 2.35
C LEU A 11 -6.90 -2.17 2.37
N SER A 12 -6.67 -0.88 2.17
CA SER A 12 -5.33 -0.28 2.20
C SER A 12 -4.72 -0.36 3.61
N GLN A 13 -5.52 -0.08 4.64
CA GLN A 13 -5.09 -0.27 6.03
C GLN A 13 -4.77 -1.73 6.32
N LYS A 14 -5.66 -2.65 5.92
CA LYS A 14 -5.44 -4.09 6.09
C LYS A 14 -4.20 -4.60 5.34
N ALA A 15 -3.93 -4.06 4.15
CA ALA A 15 -2.75 -4.39 3.37
C ALA A 15 -1.45 -3.97 4.09
N ARG A 16 -1.45 -2.83 4.81
CA ARG A 16 -0.31 -2.42 5.64
C ARG A 16 -0.09 -3.37 6.82
N GLU A 17 -1.15 -3.81 7.48
CA GLU A 17 -1.07 -4.78 8.57
C GLU A 17 -0.51 -6.13 8.09
N TYR A 18 -0.97 -6.61 6.92
CA TYR A 18 -0.41 -7.82 6.32
C TYR A 18 1.05 -7.66 5.87
N LEU A 19 1.45 -6.48 5.41
CA LEU A 19 2.85 -6.18 5.08
C LEU A 19 3.77 -6.31 6.30
N ILE A 20 3.33 -5.83 7.47
CA ILE A 20 4.07 -5.96 8.74
C ILE A 20 4.18 -7.43 9.13
N GLN A 21 3.06 -8.17 9.11
CA GLN A 21 3.08 -9.62 9.41
C GLN A 21 4.00 -10.40 8.46
N LEU A 22 4.04 -10.00 7.18
CA LEU A 22 4.92 -10.61 6.19
C LEU A 22 6.39 -10.28 6.47
N GLU A 23 6.71 -9.05 6.87
CA GLU A 23 8.07 -8.67 7.28
C GLU A 23 8.55 -9.48 8.49
N ASP A 24 7.68 -9.63 9.50
CA ASP A 24 7.96 -10.43 10.70
C ASP A 24 8.23 -11.89 10.33
N HIS A 25 7.35 -12.51 9.55
CA HIS A 25 7.50 -13.90 9.11
C HIS A 25 8.76 -14.11 8.24
N LEU A 26 9.10 -13.16 7.36
CA LEU A 26 10.31 -13.23 6.55
C LEU A 26 11.58 -13.06 7.39
N SER A 27 11.51 -12.28 8.47
CA SER A 27 12.58 -12.12 9.44
C SER A 27 12.79 -13.42 10.24
N GLU A 28 11.71 -14.05 10.72
CA GLU A 28 11.76 -15.36 11.40
C GLU A 28 12.37 -16.46 10.52
N MET A 29 12.08 -16.45 9.21
CA MET A 29 12.65 -17.40 8.25
C MET A 29 14.10 -17.09 7.83
N ASN A 30 14.73 -16.04 8.37
CA ASN A 30 16.03 -15.52 7.94
C ASN A 30 16.09 -15.20 6.43
N LYS A 31 14.95 -14.81 5.85
CA LYS A 31 14.78 -14.42 4.43
C LYS A 31 14.65 -12.90 4.24
N ASN A 32 14.83 -12.13 5.30
CA ASN A 32 14.83 -10.67 5.27
C ASN A 32 16.17 -10.13 4.74
N ASN A 33 16.47 -10.45 3.47
CA ASN A 33 17.60 -9.85 2.77
C ASN A 33 17.21 -8.46 2.22
N GLN A 34 18.20 -7.72 1.73
CA GLN A 34 18.02 -6.37 1.22
C GLN A 34 16.93 -6.27 0.13
N ASN A 35 16.88 -7.23 -0.79
CA ASN A 35 15.87 -7.22 -1.86
C ASN A 35 14.46 -7.40 -1.30
N THR A 36 14.29 -8.30 -0.32
CA THR A 36 13.02 -8.48 0.38
C THR A 36 12.56 -7.19 1.02
N ARG A 37 13.46 -6.51 1.75
CA ARG A 37 13.18 -5.22 2.39
C ARG A 37 12.80 -4.14 1.37
N ASP A 38 13.53 -4.03 0.27
CA ASP A 38 13.26 -3.05 -0.78
C ASP A 38 11.88 -3.27 -1.42
N VAL A 39 11.48 -4.53 -1.63
CA VAL A 39 10.14 -4.89 -2.13
C VAL A 39 9.05 -4.51 -1.13
N LEU A 40 9.21 -4.82 0.16
CA LEU A 40 8.24 -4.46 1.20
C LEU A 40 8.05 -2.94 1.29
N LEU A 41 9.15 -2.19 1.24
CA LEU A 41 9.12 -0.72 1.21
C LEU A 41 8.44 -0.19 -0.05
N TYR A 42 8.68 -0.81 -1.21
CA TYR A 42 8.03 -0.44 -2.46
C TYR A 42 6.52 -0.66 -2.40
N LEU A 43 6.07 -1.80 -1.86
CA LEU A 43 4.65 -2.09 -1.67
C LEU A 43 3.99 -1.09 -0.73
N ASN A 44 4.65 -0.74 0.39
CA ASN A 44 4.15 0.28 1.30
C ASN A 44 4.03 1.66 0.62
N LYS A 45 5.03 2.03 -0.21
CA LYS A 45 4.99 3.26 -1.01
C LYS A 45 3.81 3.27 -1.97
N LEU A 46 3.53 2.16 -2.66
CA LEU A 46 2.39 2.06 -3.57
C LEU A 46 1.04 2.24 -2.86
N ILE A 47 0.87 1.65 -1.67
CA ILE A 47 -0.34 1.83 -0.86
C ILE A 47 -0.54 3.30 -0.49
N THR A 48 0.53 3.98 -0.06
CA THR A 48 0.48 5.41 0.27
C THR A 48 0.14 6.28 -0.92
N VAL A 49 0.75 6.02 -2.10
CA VAL A 49 0.43 6.77 -3.32
C VAL A 49 -1.03 6.57 -3.74
N HIS A 50 -1.55 5.35 -3.62
CA HIS A 50 -2.94 5.07 -3.95
C HIS A 50 -3.91 5.88 -3.07
N ALA A 51 -3.58 6.02 -1.77
CA ALA A 51 -4.33 6.87 -0.85
C ALA A 51 -4.27 8.36 -1.25
N SER A 52 -3.08 8.88 -1.53
CA SER A 52 -2.92 10.29 -1.93
C SER A 52 -3.61 10.62 -3.26
N ILE A 53 -3.65 9.69 -4.22
CA ILE A 53 -4.42 9.87 -5.46
C ILE A 53 -5.92 9.90 -5.17
N GLY A 54 -6.42 9.04 -4.27
CA GLY A 54 -7.80 9.06 -3.81
C GLY A 54 -8.20 10.42 -3.24
N GLU A 55 -7.38 10.97 -2.34
CA GLU A 55 -7.60 12.28 -1.70
C GLU A 55 -7.60 13.43 -2.72
N VAL A 56 -6.66 13.45 -3.66
CA VAL A 56 -6.61 14.48 -4.72
C VAL A 56 -7.82 14.40 -5.64
N THR A 57 -8.34 13.19 -5.90
CA THR A 57 -9.50 12.99 -6.77
C THR A 57 -10.79 13.44 -6.09
N THR A 58 -10.96 13.20 -4.78
CA THR A 58 -12.14 13.66 -4.03
C THR A 58 -12.18 15.17 -3.86
N LEU A 59 -11.03 15.82 -3.60
CA LEU A 59 -10.93 17.28 -3.45
C LEU A 59 -11.26 18.05 -4.74
N LYS A 60 -11.10 17.43 -5.91
CA LYS A 60 -11.38 18.07 -7.21
C LYS A 60 -12.87 18.07 -7.57
N VAL A 61 -13.70 17.32 -6.84
CA VAL A 61 -15.14 17.12 -7.12
C VAL A 61 -16.02 18.03 -6.26
N GLU A 62 -15.48 18.67 -5.22
CA GLU A 62 -16.17 19.70 -4.44
C GLU A 62 -16.21 21.02 -5.22
N VAL A 63 -17.10 21.12 -6.20
CA VAL A 63 -17.50 22.40 -6.81
C VAL A 63 -18.59 23.02 -5.91
N PRO A 64 -18.40 24.23 -5.36
CA PRO A 64 -19.46 24.93 -4.65
C PRO A 64 -20.52 25.40 -5.66
N GLU A 65 -21.80 25.11 -5.39
CA GLU A 65 -22.95 25.78 -6.03
C GLU A 65 -23.00 27.27 -5.68
#